data_AF-A0A139GVG6-F1
#
_entry.id   AF-A0A139GVG6-F1
#
_cell.length_a   1.000
_cell.length_b   1.000
_cell.length_c   1.000
_cell.angle_alpha   90.00
_cell.angle_beta   90.00
_cell.angle_gamma   90.00
#
_symmetry.space_group_name_H-M   'P 1'
#
loop_
_entity.id
_entity.type
_entity.pdbx_description
1 polymer ?
#
loop_
_entity_poly.entity_id
_entity_poly.type
_entity_poly.pdbx_seq_one_letter_code
_entity_poly.pdbx_strand_id
1 'polypeptide(L)'
;MEYNQELNGKGHFPVLCWGHRHLPKQKGQITYLIAPNQHRSLLHFWTGSLWNVVRRTGNQVLYVAPPFIIAHLAIDWANKRNEYLNSKAGRADL
;
A
#
# COMPACT_ATOMS: atom_id res chain seq x y z
N MET A 1 6.25 25.44 -8.14
CA MET A 1 7.42 24.72 -7.58
C MET A 1 8.64 25.53 -7.96
N GLU A 2 9.31 26.12 -6.98
CA GLU A 2 10.50 26.95 -7.22
C GLU A 2 11.75 26.17 -6.79
N TYR A 3 12.76 26.14 -7.66
CA TYR A 3 14.06 25.48 -7.40
C TYR A 3 15.03 26.37 -6.61
N ASN A 4 14.52 27.38 -5.93
CA ASN A 4 15.33 28.33 -5.20
C ASN A 4 15.67 27.76 -3.81
N GLN A 5 16.97 27.67 -3.53
CA GLN A 5 17.54 27.02 -2.34
C GLN A 5 17.33 27.84 -1.05
N GLU A 6 16.92 29.10 -1.15
CA GLU A 6 16.83 30.07 -0.05
C GLU A 6 15.39 30.40 0.39
N LEU A 7 14.40 29.61 -0.02
CA LEU A 7 12.97 29.91 0.21
C LEU A 7 12.44 29.57 1.61
N ASN A 8 13.26 28.96 2.48
CA ASN A 8 12.80 28.54 3.79
C ASN A 8 12.50 29.77 4.68
N GLY A 9 11.23 29.94 5.07
CA GLY A 9 10.76 31.06 5.91
C GLY A 9 9.90 32.12 5.20
N LYS A 10 9.66 32.02 3.88
CA LYS A 10 8.84 32.98 3.11
C LYS A 10 7.41 32.49 2.80
N GLY A 11 6.90 31.50 3.52
CA GLY A 11 5.57 30.91 3.26
C GLY A 11 5.50 30.00 2.03
N HIS A 12 6.66 29.64 1.46
CA HIS A 12 6.79 28.70 0.34
C HIS A 12 7.40 27.38 0.83
N PHE A 13 6.88 26.25 0.35
CA PHE A 13 7.43 24.91 0.60
C PHE A 13 8.42 24.54 -0.51
N PRO A 14 9.74 24.59 -0.28
CA PRO A 14 10.72 24.28 -1.31
C PRO A 14 10.75 22.78 -1.61
N VAL A 15 10.90 22.42 -2.89
CA VAL A 15 11.20 21.05 -3.30
C VAL A 15 12.71 20.87 -3.22
N LEU A 16 13.16 19.92 -2.39
CA LEU A 16 14.58 19.58 -2.29
C LEU A 16 15.00 18.82 -3.57
N CYS A 17 15.67 19.52 -4.49
CA CYS A 17 16.20 18.91 -5.72
C CYS A 17 17.61 18.32 -5.51
N TRP A 18 18.17 17.73 -6.57
CA TRP A 18 19.54 17.23 -6.58
C TRP A 18 20.54 18.30 -6.11
N GLY A 19 21.40 17.94 -5.16
CA GLY A 19 22.43 18.83 -4.62
C GLY A 19 21.96 19.89 -3.62
N HIS A 20 20.70 19.85 -3.16
CA HIS A 20 20.16 20.86 -2.26
C HIS A 20 20.87 20.88 -0.89
N ARG A 21 21.36 22.05 -0.45
CA ARG A 21 22.18 22.22 0.77
C ARG A 21 21.49 21.81 2.08
N HIS A 22 20.17 21.88 2.11
CA HIS A 22 19.36 21.45 3.25
C HIS A 22 19.26 19.93 3.42
N LEU A 23 19.72 19.13 2.44
CA LEU A 23 19.81 17.69 2.62
C LEU A 23 20.79 17.36 3.76
N PRO A 24 20.51 16.35 4.60
CA PRO A 24 21.41 15.96 5.67
C PRO A 24 22.76 15.55 5.09
N LYS A 25 23.86 16.05 5.67
CA LYS A 25 25.21 15.68 5.26
C LYS A 25 25.44 14.19 5.56
N GLN A 26 25.67 13.41 4.50
CA GLN A 26 26.03 11.99 4.61
C GLN A 26 27.55 11.86 4.45
N LYS A 27 28.21 11.15 5.37
CA LYS A 27 29.66 10.86 5.32
C LYS A 27 29.87 9.39 5.71
N GLY A 28 30.75 8.69 4.99
CA GLY A 28 31.16 7.32 5.32
C GLY A 28 30.24 6.20 4.81
N GLN A 29 29.23 6.51 3.98
CA GLN A 29 28.39 5.51 3.33
C GLN A 29 28.92 5.25 1.91
N ILE A 30 29.19 3.99 1.58
CA ILE A 30 29.65 3.56 0.25
C ILE A 30 28.59 2.63 -0.34
N THR A 31 28.08 2.97 -1.51
CA THR A 31 27.07 2.18 -2.22
C THR A 31 27.69 1.54 -3.45
N TYR A 32 27.56 0.22 -3.57
CA TYR A 32 28.00 -0.53 -4.73
C TYR A 32 26.80 -0.89 -5.60
N LEU A 33 26.96 -0.77 -6.92
CA LEU A 33 25.96 -1.15 -7.89
C LEU A 33 26.62 -1.93 -9.02
N ILE A 34 25.85 -2.85 -9.60
CA ILE A 34 26.20 -3.61 -10.80
C ILE A 34 25.27 -3.13 -11.92
N ALA A 35 25.77 -3.13 -13.16
CA ALA A 35 24.99 -2.67 -14.30
C ALA A 35 23.77 -3.60 -14.54
N PRO A 36 22.57 -3.07 -14.85
CA PRO A 36 21.34 -3.88 -14.97
C PRO A 36 21.39 -4.96 -16.04
N ASN A 37 22.18 -4.75 -17.10
CA ASN A 37 22.41 -5.73 -18.18
C ASN A 37 23.20 -6.97 -17.71
N GLN A 38 23.86 -6.89 -16.56
CA GLN A 38 24.59 -8.01 -15.96
C GLN A 38 23.71 -8.82 -14.99
N HIS A 39 22.49 -8.35 -14.70
CA HIS A 39 21.55 -9.05 -13.81
C HIS A 39 20.64 -10.00 -14.58
N ARG A 40 20.36 -11.16 -14.01
CA ARG A 40 19.26 -12.01 -14.47
C ARG A 40 17.94 -11.51 -13.86
N SER A 41 17.02 -11.05 -14.69
CA SER A 41 15.78 -10.36 -14.27
C SER A 41 14.86 -11.16 -13.32
N LEU A 42 14.83 -12.49 -13.42
CA LEU A 42 13.96 -13.36 -12.61
C LEU A 42 14.74 -14.38 -11.77
N LEU A 43 15.96 -14.03 -11.35
CA LEU A 43 16.73 -14.88 -10.45
C LEU A 43 15.98 -15.08 -9.11
N HIS A 44 15.94 -16.33 -8.62
CA HIS A 44 15.32 -16.71 -7.34
C HIS A 44 13.82 -16.37 -7.19
N PHE A 45 13.06 -16.31 -8.29
CA PHE A 45 11.62 -16.08 -8.21
C PHE A 45 10.92 -17.10 -7.30
N TRP A 46 11.13 -18.39 -7.56
CA TRP A 46 10.51 -19.50 -6.83
C TRP A 46 11.14 -19.76 -5.47
N THR A 47 12.46 -19.62 -5.35
CA THR A 47 13.20 -19.98 -4.14
C THR A 47 13.24 -18.85 -3.10
N GLY A 48 13.01 -17.60 -3.49
CA GLY A 48 13.12 -16.45 -2.58
C GLY A 48 11.95 -15.47 -2.67
N SER A 49 11.71 -14.90 -3.86
CA SER A 49 10.73 -13.81 -4.01
C SER A 49 9.32 -14.22 -3.63
N LEU A 50 8.87 -15.41 -4.02
CA LEU A 50 7.54 -15.92 -3.68
C LEU A 50 7.35 -16.05 -2.16
N TRP A 51 8.32 -16.62 -1.46
CA TRP A 51 8.27 -16.78 0.00
C TRP A 51 8.27 -15.44 0.73
N ASN A 52 9.02 -14.47 0.20
CA ASN A 52 9.00 -13.12 0.73
C ASN A 52 7.63 -12.44 0.53
N VAL A 53 6.94 -12.69 -0.59
CA VAL A 53 5.57 -12.22 -0.80
C VAL A 53 4.63 -12.87 0.22
N VAL A 54 4.66 -14.20 0.38
CA VAL A 54 3.81 -14.90 1.36
C VAL A 54 4.02 -14.35 2.78
N ARG A 55 5.28 -14.18 3.20
CA ARG A 55 5.62 -13.63 4.52
C ARG A 55 5.10 -12.19 4.69
N ARG A 56 5.23 -11.34 3.67
CA ARG A 56 4.75 -9.94 3.71
C ARG A 56 3.23 -9.87 3.75
N THR A 57 2.55 -10.66 2.92
CA THR A 57 1.09 -10.74 2.90
C THR A 57 0.58 -11.24 4.23
N GLY A 58 1.14 -12.33 4.78
CA GLY A 58 0.74 -12.90 6.07
C GLY A 58 0.74 -11.89 7.22
N ASN A 59 1.75 -11.01 7.27
CA ASN A 59 1.83 -9.95 8.28
C ASN A 59 0.71 -8.89 8.17
N GLN A 60 0.07 -8.78 7.01
CA GLN A 60 -0.99 -7.79 6.73
C GLN A 60 -2.39 -8.40 6.67
N VAL A 61 -2.52 -9.73 6.49
CA VAL A 61 -3.81 -10.41 6.36
C VAL A 61 -4.74 -10.08 7.52
N LEU A 62 -4.24 -10.00 8.75
CA LEU A 62 -5.09 -9.73 9.92
C LEU A 62 -5.62 -8.29 10.00
N TYR A 63 -5.00 -7.34 9.32
CA TYR A 63 -5.52 -5.96 9.25
C TYR A 63 -6.55 -5.80 8.13
N VAL A 64 -6.40 -6.58 7.07
CA VAL A 64 -7.18 -6.43 5.83
C VAL A 64 -8.36 -7.40 5.79
N ALA A 65 -8.17 -8.66 6.16
CA ALA A 65 -9.20 -9.69 6.03
C ALA A 65 -10.41 -9.49 6.98
N PRO A 66 -10.26 -9.16 8.28
CA PRO A 66 -11.41 -9.00 9.16
C PRO A 66 -12.44 -7.97 8.70
N PRO A 67 -12.08 -6.73 8.31
CA PRO A 67 -13.08 -5.76 7.86
C PRO A 67 -13.78 -6.21 6.57
N PHE A 68 -13.07 -6.86 5.65
CA PHE A 68 -13.70 -7.38 4.42
C PHE A 68 -14.66 -8.53 4.69
N ILE A 69 -14.30 -9.46 5.58
CA ILE A 69 -15.18 -10.57 5.97
C ILE A 69 -16.44 -10.01 6.63
N ILE A 70 -16.31 -9.08 7.58
CA ILE A 70 -17.44 -8.45 8.25
C ILE A 70 -18.35 -7.73 7.24
N ALA A 71 -17.77 -6.94 6.33
CA ALA A 71 -18.53 -6.24 5.32
C ALA A 71 -19.28 -7.20 4.39
N HIS A 72 -18.63 -8.30 3.98
CA HIS A 72 -19.26 -9.30 3.11
C HIS A 72 -20.44 -9.98 3.81
N LEU A 73 -20.27 -10.39 5.07
CA LEU A 73 -21.33 -11.00 5.86
C LEU A 73 -22.50 -10.03 6.11
N ALA A 74 -22.22 -8.75 6.37
CA ALA A 74 -23.25 -7.74 6.56
C ALA A 74 -24.08 -7.52 5.28
N ILE A 75 -23.42 -7.45 4.12
CA ILE A 75 -24.10 -7.31 2.83
C ILE A 75 -24.92 -8.56 2.50
N ASP A 76 -24.38 -9.76 2.70
CA ASP A 76 -25.11 -11.01 2.47
C ASP A 76 -26.36 -11.12 3.36
N TRP A 77 -26.24 -10.76 4.63
CA TRP A 77 -27.39 -10.67 5.54
C TRP A 77 -28.42 -9.64 5.06
N ALA A 78 -27.97 -8.44 4.68
CA ALA A 78 -28.86 -7.37 4.23
C ALA A 78 -29.63 -7.77 2.96
N ASN A 79 -28.96 -8.43 2.00
CA ASN A 79 -29.60 -8.92 0.78
C ASN A 79 -30.67 -9.97 1.08
N LYS A 80 -30.35 -10.98 1.89
CA LYS A 80 -31.30 -12.02 2.30
C LYS A 80 -32.50 -11.44 3.05
N ARG A 81 -32.26 -10.47 3.94
CA ARG A 81 -33.33 -9.79 4.67
C ARG A 81 -34.21 -8.97 3.73
N ASN A 82 -33.62 -8.26 2.79
CA ASN A 82 -34.35 -7.47 1.80
C ASN A 82 -35.21 -8.36 0.89
N GLU A 83 -34.67 -9.48 0.41
CA GLU A 83 -35.43 -10.46 -0.38
C GLU A 83 -36.59 -11.06 0.42
N TYR A 84 -36.34 -11.41 1.70
CA TYR A 84 -37.37 -11.93 2.58
C TYR A 84 -38.53 -10.95 2.79
N LEU A 85 -38.24 -9.69 3.10
CA LEU A 85 -39.27 -8.67 3.32
C LEU A 85 -40.11 -8.37 2.07
N ASN A 86 -39.51 -8.49 0.88
CA ASN A 86 -40.22 -8.33 -0.40
C ASN A 86 -40.94 -9.62 -0.86
N SER A 87 -40.80 -10.72 -0.12
CA SER A 87 -41.49 -11.98 -0.41
C SER A 87 -42.92 -11.98 0.12
N LYS A 88 -43.73 -12.95 -0.33
CA LYS A 88 -45.11 -13.10 0.16
C LYS A 88 -45.18 -13.42 1.66
N ALA A 89 -44.26 -14.24 2.16
CA ALA A 89 -44.21 -14.59 3.58
C ALA A 89 -43.80 -13.39 4.44
N GLY A 90 -42.82 -12.60 3.97
CA GLY A 90 -42.35 -11.41 4.70
C GLY A 90 -43.34 -10.26 4.77
N ARG A 91 -44.36 -10.22 3.90
CA ARG A 91 -45.47 -9.25 4.02
C ARG A 91 -46.32 -9.45 5.27
N ALA A 92 -46.34 -10.66 5.85
CA ALA A 92 -47.06 -10.92 7.09
C ALA A 92 -46.27 -10.46 8.34
N ASP A 93 -44.94 -10.35 8.21
CA ASP A 93 -44.00 -9.96 9.27
C ASP A 93 -43.67 -8.45 9.26
N LEU A 94 -44.23 -7.69 8.31
CA LEU A 94 -44.08 -6.24 8.12
C LEU A 94 -45.14 -5.48 8.92
#